data_AF-A0A1T5PCJ3-F1
#
_entry.id   AF-A0A1T5PCJ3-F1
#
_cell.length_a   1.000
_cell.length_b   1.000
_cell.length_c   1.000
_cell.angle_alpha   90.00
_cell.angle_beta   90.00
_cell.angle_gamma   90.00
#
_symmetry.space_group_name_H-M   'P 1'
#
loop_
_entity.id
_entity.type
_entity.pdbx_description
1 polymer ?
#
loop_
_entity_poly.entity_id
_entity_poly.type
_entity_poly.pdbx_seq_one_letter_code
_entity_poly.pdbx_strand_id
1 'polypeptide(L)'
;MKIATSGMHRLFHPVLMIPVLRHPAVKYLLGVFLVLCTIGVRAQTTTLIKTPAELSDNNDASKGTSTSTGTTLFCTDQSVFTLISSLTDPTATGTPVPYTSWVWQEIDVNGNPGALPATAVPVNEKLNVASATPGWHTYQVTAATGASECPADPVIFTVYVLPNLTIAAEVDPANNPNLTYCAANGAPTGPKAINLKSTVTFTTPPRKITGLKDYAISDFELKYVWSKQEVGVPASKTDVGTGADYTIVEPAVSTPGTEKKYNYSVKVVYTVKACSDYTATAQSGGQPAVITVTPKPGQPVITIQ
;
A
#
# COMPACT_ATOMS: atom_id res chain seq x y z
N MET A 1 -3.82 -58.47 -23.74
CA MET A 1 -5.14 -58.52 -24.40
C MET A 1 -5.54 -57.07 -24.68
N LYS A 2 -5.56 -56.68 -25.97
CA LYS A 2 -5.90 -55.33 -26.45
C LYS A 2 -7.42 -55.21 -26.56
N ILE A 3 -8.03 -54.16 -26.03
CA ILE A 3 -9.29 -53.61 -26.53
C ILE A 3 -9.15 -52.09 -26.54
N ALA A 4 -9.16 -51.54 -27.76
CA ALA A 4 -9.26 -50.11 -28.03
C ALA A 4 -10.73 -49.78 -28.31
N THR A 5 -11.22 -48.66 -27.79
CA THR A 5 -12.51 -48.10 -28.16
C THR A 5 -12.32 -46.63 -28.51
N SER A 6 -12.46 -46.34 -29.80
CA SER A 6 -12.36 -45.04 -30.43
C SER A 6 -13.73 -44.36 -30.38
N GLY A 7 -13.83 -43.22 -29.69
CA GLY A 7 -15.03 -42.38 -29.66
C GLY A 7 -14.80 -41.08 -30.44
N MET A 8 -15.43 -40.96 -31.62
CA MET A 8 -15.45 -39.74 -32.41
C MET A 8 -16.43 -38.72 -31.82
N HIS A 9 -15.96 -37.55 -31.40
CA HIS A 9 -16.80 -36.39 -31.10
C HIS A 9 -16.91 -35.48 -32.33
N ARG A 10 -18.14 -35.28 -32.81
CA ARG A 10 -18.49 -34.32 -33.86
C ARG A 10 -18.63 -32.91 -33.26
N LEU A 11 -17.99 -31.93 -33.89
CA LEU A 11 -18.17 -30.50 -33.64
C LEU A 11 -19.46 -30.00 -34.29
N PHE A 12 -20.46 -29.60 -33.48
CA PHE A 12 -21.60 -28.83 -33.93
C PHE A 12 -21.24 -27.33 -33.93
N HIS A 13 -21.29 -26.70 -35.11
CA HIS A 13 -21.24 -25.24 -35.24
C HIS A 13 -22.68 -24.71 -35.28
N PRO A 14 -23.09 -23.81 -34.38
CA PRO A 14 -24.37 -23.14 -34.50
C PRO A 14 -24.29 -22.10 -35.64
N VAL A 15 -25.06 -22.33 -36.70
CA VAL A 15 -25.29 -21.35 -37.78
C VAL A 15 -26.27 -20.30 -37.25
N LEU A 16 -25.76 -19.11 -36.95
CA LEU A 16 -26.57 -17.94 -36.61
C LEU A 16 -27.17 -17.37 -37.90
N MET A 17 -28.46 -17.62 -38.15
CA MET A 17 -29.19 -16.94 -39.23
C MET A 17 -29.56 -15.52 -38.78
N ILE A 18 -28.94 -14.51 -39.39
CA ILE A 18 -29.31 -13.11 -39.24
C ILE A 18 -30.31 -12.74 -40.35
N PRO A 19 -31.56 -12.37 -40.05
CA PRO A 19 -32.49 -11.87 -41.05
C PRO A 19 -32.03 -10.48 -41.53
N VAL A 20 -31.73 -10.39 -42.83
CA VAL A 20 -31.38 -9.13 -43.51
C VAL A 20 -32.67 -8.35 -43.80
N LEU A 21 -33.07 -7.48 -42.88
CA LEU A 21 -34.14 -6.50 -43.09
C LEU A 21 -33.61 -5.33 -43.95
N ARG A 22 -33.87 -5.38 -45.26
CA ARG A 22 -33.63 -4.27 -46.19
C ARG A 22 -34.80 -3.30 -46.19
N HIS A 23 -34.81 -2.36 -45.24
CA HIS A 23 -35.66 -1.16 -45.35
C HIS A 23 -34.90 0.13 -45.03
N PRO A 24 -34.88 1.12 -45.94
CA PRO A 24 -34.04 2.31 -45.84
C PRO A 24 -34.54 3.38 -44.84
N ALA A 25 -35.70 3.20 -44.21
CA ALA A 25 -36.31 4.20 -43.33
C ALA A 25 -36.06 3.99 -41.81
N VAL A 26 -35.35 2.93 -41.41
CA VAL A 26 -35.05 2.61 -39.99
C VAL A 26 -33.56 2.80 -39.67
N LYS A 27 -32.90 3.77 -40.32
CA LYS A 27 -31.49 4.11 -40.05
C LYS A 27 -31.31 5.35 -39.17
N TYR A 28 -32.37 6.14 -38.97
CA TYR A 28 -32.27 7.41 -38.24
C TYR A 28 -32.87 7.38 -36.83
N LEU A 29 -33.53 6.28 -36.42
CA LEU A 29 -34.13 6.17 -35.08
C LEU A 29 -33.36 5.26 -34.11
N LEU A 30 -32.45 4.41 -34.60
CA LEU A 30 -31.59 3.57 -33.75
C LEU A 30 -30.27 4.25 -33.34
N GLY A 31 -29.91 5.37 -33.99
CA GLY A 31 -28.68 6.13 -33.69
C GLY A 31 -28.82 7.09 -32.50
N VAL A 32 -30.05 7.41 -32.07
CA VAL A 32 -30.31 8.37 -30.99
C VAL A 32 -30.55 7.68 -29.64
N PHE A 33 -31.01 6.42 -29.64
CA PHE A 33 -31.22 5.68 -28.38
C PHE A 33 -29.95 5.00 -27.84
N LEU A 34 -28.91 4.83 -28.66
CA LEU A 34 -27.64 4.22 -28.25
C LEU A 34 -26.62 5.22 -27.67
N VAL A 35 -26.95 6.52 -27.64
CA VAL A 35 -26.10 7.60 -27.11
C VAL A 35 -26.52 8.03 -25.70
N LEU A 36 -27.66 7.54 -25.18
CA LEU A 36 -28.18 7.87 -23.85
C LEU A 36 -27.83 6.85 -22.75
N CYS A 37 -27.13 5.77 -23.09
CA CYS A 37 -26.36 5.00 -22.11
C CYS A 37 -24.97 5.64 -21.93
N THR A 38 -24.93 6.95 -21.67
CA THR A 38 -23.78 7.56 -21.00
C THR A 38 -23.71 6.92 -19.63
N ILE A 39 -22.90 5.88 -19.58
CA ILE A 39 -22.38 5.22 -18.40
C ILE A 39 -22.09 6.34 -17.40
N GLY A 40 -22.95 6.45 -16.39
CA GLY A 40 -22.64 7.18 -15.19
C GLY A 40 -21.51 6.42 -14.51
N VAL A 41 -20.30 6.53 -15.05
CA VAL A 41 -19.08 6.22 -14.34
C VAL A 41 -19.10 7.23 -13.22
N ARG A 42 -19.69 6.84 -12.08
CA ARG A 42 -19.33 7.45 -10.82
C ARG A 42 -17.84 7.19 -10.73
N ALA A 43 -17.04 8.18 -11.10
CA ALA A 43 -15.65 8.21 -10.73
C ALA A 43 -15.68 8.09 -9.21
N GLN A 44 -15.46 6.88 -8.70
CA GLN A 44 -15.19 6.70 -7.29
C GLN A 44 -13.91 7.50 -7.09
N THR A 45 -14.07 8.69 -6.54
CA THR A 45 -12.95 9.50 -6.08
C THR A 45 -12.26 8.61 -5.06
N THR A 46 -11.16 7.97 -5.47
CA THR A 46 -10.31 7.23 -4.55
C THR A 46 -9.73 8.26 -3.60
N THR A 47 -10.38 8.40 -2.45
CA THR A 47 -9.91 9.23 -1.35
C THR A 47 -8.62 8.59 -0.85
N LEU A 48 -7.51 9.28 -1.07
CA LEU A 48 -6.22 8.91 -0.53
C LEU A 48 -6.33 8.88 1.00
N ILE A 49 -5.93 7.78 1.63
CA ILE A 49 -6.01 7.56 3.08
C ILE A 49 -4.87 8.31 3.76
N LYS A 50 -5.24 9.33 4.52
CA LYS A 50 -4.37 10.20 5.31
C LYS A 50 -4.59 10.02 6.81
N THR A 51 -5.78 9.57 7.19
CA THR A 51 -6.22 9.45 8.59
C THR A 51 -6.86 8.10 8.84
N PRO A 52 -6.80 7.56 10.07
CA PRO A 52 -7.44 6.29 10.36
C PRO A 52 -8.95 6.26 10.15
N ALA A 53 -9.62 7.41 10.25
CA ALA A 53 -11.06 7.53 10.03
C ALA A 53 -11.47 7.16 8.60
N GLU A 54 -10.59 7.31 7.61
CA GLU A 54 -10.87 6.97 6.21
C GLU A 54 -10.81 5.45 5.94
N LEU A 55 -10.37 4.65 6.93
CA LEU A 55 -10.48 3.19 6.92
C LEU A 55 -11.79 2.69 7.56
N SER A 56 -12.53 3.57 8.24
CA SER A 56 -13.77 3.23 8.93
C SER A 56 -14.97 3.70 8.09
N ASP A 57 -15.91 2.79 7.82
CA ASP A 57 -17.21 3.16 7.25
C ASP A 57 -18.24 3.22 8.37
N ASN A 58 -18.42 4.40 8.97
CA ASN A 58 -19.41 4.63 10.04
C ASN A 58 -19.30 3.64 11.23
N ASN A 59 -18.08 3.17 11.54
CA ASN A 59 -17.81 2.10 12.52
C ASN A 59 -18.52 0.75 12.22
N ASP A 60 -18.99 0.54 10.99
CA ASP A 60 -19.47 -0.74 10.51
C ASP A 60 -18.26 -1.66 10.25
N ALA A 61 -18.01 -2.57 11.20
CA ALA A 61 -16.91 -3.52 11.12
C ALA A 61 -16.97 -4.42 9.87
N SER A 62 -18.14 -4.58 9.25
CA SER A 62 -18.29 -5.37 8.01
C SER A 62 -17.88 -4.60 6.75
N LYS A 63 -17.62 -3.29 6.87
CA LYS A 63 -17.26 -2.40 5.76
C LYS A 63 -15.96 -1.63 5.96
N GLY A 64 -15.32 -1.77 7.12
CA GLY A 64 -14.06 -1.10 7.44
C GLY A 64 -13.58 -1.42 8.86
N THR A 65 -12.74 -0.54 9.42
CA THR A 65 -12.29 -0.69 10.81
C THR A 65 -13.40 -0.39 11.82
N SER A 66 -13.38 -1.09 12.95
CA SER A 66 -14.37 -0.91 14.04
C SER A 66 -14.26 0.44 14.77
N THR A 67 -13.19 1.21 14.55
CA THR A 67 -13.03 2.55 15.14
C THR A 67 -12.43 3.52 14.14
N SER A 68 -12.91 4.78 14.18
CA SER A 68 -12.34 5.89 13.40
C SER A 68 -11.10 6.54 14.05
N THR A 69 -10.73 6.15 15.26
CA THR A 69 -9.66 6.77 16.06
C THR A 69 -8.26 6.18 15.81
N GLY A 70 -8.16 5.13 14.98
CA GLY A 70 -6.89 4.46 14.66
C GLY A 70 -6.40 3.47 15.71
N THR A 71 -7.20 3.19 16.74
CA THR A 71 -6.96 2.08 17.68
C THR A 71 -7.10 0.70 17.03
N THR A 72 -7.75 0.64 15.87
CA THR A 72 -7.96 -0.56 15.04
C THR A 72 -7.02 -0.64 13.83
N LEU A 73 -6.06 0.29 13.73
CA LEU A 73 -5.02 0.30 12.71
C LEU A 73 -3.68 0.02 13.38
N PHE A 74 -2.94 -0.97 12.89
CA PHE A 74 -1.65 -1.39 13.46
C PHE A 74 -0.54 -1.32 12.41
N CYS A 75 0.69 -1.10 12.87
CA CYS A 75 1.87 -1.37 12.05
C CYS A 75 2.23 -2.87 12.18
N THR A 76 2.86 -3.46 11.17
CA THR A 76 3.20 -4.91 11.19
C THR A 76 4.04 -5.29 12.42
N ASP A 77 5.01 -4.44 12.79
CA ASP A 77 5.89 -4.59 13.96
C ASP A 77 5.21 -4.28 15.31
N GLN A 78 3.98 -3.77 15.28
CA GLN A 78 3.19 -3.40 16.46
C GLN A 78 1.79 -4.04 16.42
N SER A 79 1.66 -5.19 15.76
CA SER A 79 0.40 -5.90 15.53
C SER A 79 0.01 -6.84 16.68
N VAL A 80 0.37 -6.45 17.92
CA VAL A 80 0.06 -7.16 19.16
C VAL A 80 -1.09 -6.46 19.86
N PHE A 81 -2.19 -7.18 20.13
CA PHE A 81 -3.34 -6.60 20.81
C PHE A 81 -4.18 -7.67 21.52
N THR A 82 -5.00 -7.23 22.47
CA THR A 82 -5.98 -8.07 23.15
C THR A 82 -7.37 -7.52 22.89
N LEU A 83 -8.26 -8.37 22.38
CA LEU A 83 -9.69 -8.07 22.34
C LEU A 83 -10.34 -8.61 23.61
N ILE A 84 -11.30 -7.86 24.17
CA ILE A 84 -11.99 -8.22 25.41
C ILE A 84 -13.49 -8.12 25.15
N SER A 85 -14.19 -9.23 25.31
CA SER A 85 -15.66 -9.28 25.32
C SER A 85 -16.19 -8.71 26.64
N SER A 86 -17.43 -8.22 26.65
CA SER A 86 -18.11 -7.97 27.91
C SER A 86 -18.27 -9.27 28.71
N LEU A 87 -18.36 -9.13 30.04
CA LEU A 87 -18.56 -10.24 30.98
C LEU A 87 -20.05 -10.53 31.24
N THR A 88 -20.93 -9.60 30.88
CA THR A 88 -22.36 -9.68 31.13
C THR A 88 -23.14 -9.33 29.88
N ASP A 89 -24.35 -9.87 29.78
CA ASP A 89 -25.31 -9.53 28.74
C ASP A 89 -25.72 -8.05 28.86
N PRO A 90 -25.44 -7.22 27.86
CA PRO A 90 -25.77 -5.79 27.89
C PRO A 90 -27.28 -5.52 27.74
N THR A 91 -28.06 -6.51 27.32
CA THR A 91 -29.51 -6.38 27.12
C THR A 91 -30.32 -6.72 28.38
N ALA A 92 -29.69 -7.32 29.38
CA ALA A 92 -30.34 -7.69 30.63
C ALA A 92 -30.85 -6.45 31.38
N THR A 93 -32.17 -6.32 31.52
CA THR A 93 -32.78 -5.27 32.34
C THR A 93 -32.89 -5.74 33.78
N GLY A 94 -32.01 -5.24 34.67
CA GLY A 94 -32.03 -5.57 36.10
C GLY A 94 -30.71 -6.18 36.58
N THR A 95 -30.76 -7.38 37.18
CA THR A 95 -29.55 -8.08 37.63
C THR A 95 -28.68 -8.46 36.43
N PRO A 96 -27.38 -8.10 36.40
CA PRO A 96 -26.49 -8.47 35.32
C PRO A 96 -26.43 -9.99 35.14
N VAL A 97 -26.69 -10.47 33.92
CA VAL A 97 -26.58 -11.89 33.58
C VAL A 97 -25.16 -12.16 33.11
N PRO A 98 -24.34 -12.94 33.83
CA PRO A 98 -22.96 -13.20 33.45
C PRO A 98 -22.89 -14.18 32.27
N TYR A 99 -21.96 -13.92 31.36
CA TYR A 99 -21.52 -14.92 30.40
C TYR A 99 -20.65 -15.97 31.09
N THR A 100 -20.80 -17.22 30.63
CA THR A 100 -20.12 -18.39 31.18
C THR A 100 -19.17 -19.05 30.19
N SER A 101 -19.30 -18.76 28.90
CA SER A 101 -18.41 -19.25 27.86
C SER A 101 -18.33 -18.28 26.69
N TRP A 102 -17.19 -18.29 25.99
CA TRP A 102 -16.93 -17.49 24.80
C TRP A 102 -16.32 -18.37 23.72
N VAL A 103 -16.80 -18.20 22.50
CA VAL A 103 -16.24 -18.82 21.30
C VAL A 103 -15.69 -17.71 20.42
N TRP A 104 -14.37 -17.71 20.24
CA TRP A 104 -13.67 -16.77 19.38
C TRP A 104 -13.35 -17.41 18.03
N GLN A 105 -13.58 -16.68 16.96
CA GLN A 105 -13.32 -17.10 15.58
C GLN A 105 -12.70 -15.93 14.80
N GLU A 106 -11.94 -16.25 13.74
CA GLU A 106 -11.54 -15.25 12.75
C GLU A 106 -12.39 -15.45 11.49
N ILE A 107 -12.90 -14.37 10.92
CA ILE A 107 -13.57 -14.39 9.64
C ILE A 107 -12.52 -14.62 8.54
N ASP A 108 -12.75 -15.64 7.72
CA ASP A 108 -11.89 -16.04 6.62
C ASP A 108 -11.96 -15.07 5.44
N VAL A 109 -11.17 -15.35 4.39
CA VAL A 109 -11.11 -14.51 3.18
C VAL A 109 -12.44 -14.42 2.42
N ASN A 110 -13.35 -15.37 2.64
CA ASN A 110 -14.67 -15.44 2.01
C ASN A 110 -15.77 -14.79 2.86
N GLY A 111 -15.42 -14.26 4.04
CA GLY A 111 -16.40 -13.66 4.95
C GLY A 111 -17.09 -14.66 5.89
N ASN A 112 -16.60 -15.90 6.00
CA ASN A 112 -17.18 -16.93 6.86
C ASN A 112 -16.40 -17.06 8.18
N PRO A 113 -17.07 -17.33 9.32
CA PRO A 113 -16.38 -17.66 10.57
C PRO A 113 -15.53 -18.93 10.43
N GLY A 114 -14.25 -18.81 10.79
CA GLY A 114 -13.25 -19.87 10.68
C GLY A 114 -12.44 -20.06 11.96
N ALA A 115 -11.43 -20.93 11.86
CA ALA A 115 -10.47 -21.13 12.94
C ALA A 115 -9.62 -19.88 13.16
N LEU A 116 -9.25 -19.61 14.41
CA LEU A 116 -8.28 -18.57 14.73
C LEU A 116 -6.90 -18.90 14.12
N PRO A 117 -6.14 -17.89 13.66
CA PRO A 117 -4.75 -18.10 13.26
C PRO A 117 -3.93 -18.57 14.47
N ALA A 118 -2.83 -19.29 14.22
CA ALA A 118 -1.97 -19.83 15.28
C ALA A 118 -1.38 -18.74 16.21
N THR A 119 -1.34 -17.48 15.78
CA THR A 119 -0.89 -16.33 16.56
C THR A 119 -1.97 -15.71 17.45
N ALA A 120 -3.20 -16.22 17.41
CA ALA A 120 -4.33 -15.73 18.19
C ALA A 120 -4.81 -16.81 19.18
N VAL A 121 -4.69 -16.52 20.48
CA VAL A 121 -4.99 -17.46 21.55
C VAL A 121 -6.16 -16.94 22.39
N PRO A 122 -7.31 -17.64 22.39
CA PRO A 122 -8.44 -17.27 23.22
C PRO A 122 -8.20 -17.70 24.68
N VAL A 123 -8.57 -16.83 25.62
CA VAL A 123 -8.56 -17.07 27.06
C VAL A 123 -9.86 -16.51 27.63
N ASN A 124 -10.90 -17.36 27.67
CA ASN A 124 -12.26 -16.97 28.08
C ASN A 124 -12.76 -15.73 27.32
N GLU A 125 -13.06 -14.63 28.03
CA GLU A 125 -13.55 -13.37 27.48
C GLU A 125 -12.51 -12.60 26.66
N LYS A 126 -11.26 -13.08 26.59
CA LYS A 126 -10.15 -12.40 25.91
C LYS A 126 -9.68 -13.17 24.70
N LEU A 127 -9.25 -12.43 23.68
CA LEU A 127 -8.47 -12.96 22.57
C LEU A 127 -7.14 -12.22 22.49
N ASN A 128 -6.04 -12.93 22.75
CA ASN A 128 -4.70 -12.37 22.65
C ASN A 128 -4.12 -12.65 21.26
N VAL A 129 -3.86 -11.60 20.49
CA VAL A 129 -3.24 -11.68 19.16
C VAL A 129 -1.79 -11.24 19.28
N ALA A 130 -0.87 -12.19 19.08
CA ALA A 130 0.57 -12.00 19.29
C ALA A 130 1.29 -11.40 18.08
N SER A 131 0.78 -11.61 16.87
CA SER A 131 1.28 -11.00 15.64
C SER A 131 0.27 -11.25 14.52
N ALA A 132 -0.46 -10.20 14.14
CA ALA A 132 -1.35 -10.25 12.99
C ALA A 132 -0.57 -9.98 11.71
N THR A 133 -0.88 -10.73 10.65
CA THR A 133 -0.28 -10.53 9.33
C THR A 133 -0.73 -9.20 8.72
N PRO A 134 0.01 -8.65 7.73
CA PRO A 134 -0.47 -7.49 6.97
C PRO A 134 -1.87 -7.69 6.35
N GLY A 135 -2.72 -6.65 6.41
CA GLY A 135 -4.05 -6.60 5.80
C GLY A 135 -5.22 -6.62 6.79
N TRP A 136 -6.39 -7.01 6.29
CA TRP A 136 -7.64 -7.07 7.06
C TRP A 136 -7.70 -8.28 7.98
N HIS A 137 -8.11 -8.06 9.23
CA HIS A 137 -8.45 -9.10 10.20
C HIS A 137 -9.78 -8.77 10.84
N THR A 138 -10.71 -9.73 10.81
CA THR A 138 -12.04 -9.58 11.42
C THR A 138 -12.24 -10.73 12.37
N TYR A 139 -12.47 -10.42 13.63
CA TYR A 139 -12.69 -11.38 14.70
C TYR A 139 -14.16 -11.39 15.09
N GLN A 140 -14.67 -12.55 15.42
CA GLN A 140 -16.02 -12.75 15.92
C GLN A 140 -15.96 -13.38 17.31
N VAL A 141 -16.78 -12.88 18.23
CA VAL A 141 -17.02 -13.54 19.51
C VAL A 141 -18.50 -13.83 19.68
N THR A 142 -18.80 -15.05 20.09
CA THR A 142 -20.13 -15.49 20.51
C THR A 142 -20.03 -15.90 21.98
N ALA A 143 -20.86 -15.32 22.83
CA ALA A 143 -20.90 -15.61 24.26
C ALA A 143 -22.19 -16.35 24.63
N ALA A 144 -22.16 -17.17 25.68
CA ALA A 144 -23.35 -17.85 26.19
C ALA A 144 -23.49 -17.63 27.70
N THR A 145 -24.72 -17.51 28.17
CA THR A 145 -25.06 -17.44 29.59
C THR A 145 -25.43 -18.83 30.09
N GLY A 146 -25.29 -19.08 31.40
CA GLY A 146 -25.71 -20.37 31.98
C GLY A 146 -27.24 -20.56 32.07
N ALA A 147 -28.03 -19.53 31.73
CA ALA A 147 -29.48 -19.51 31.89
C ALA A 147 -30.27 -19.55 30.56
N SER A 148 -29.62 -19.27 29.43
CA SER A 148 -30.22 -19.28 28.10
C SER A 148 -29.74 -20.49 27.30
N GLU A 149 -30.66 -21.17 26.62
CA GLU A 149 -30.31 -22.23 25.66
C GLU A 149 -29.72 -21.67 24.35
N CYS A 150 -30.00 -20.40 24.06
CA CYS A 150 -29.49 -19.70 22.88
C CYS A 150 -28.25 -18.86 23.25
N PRO A 151 -27.14 -18.97 22.50
CA PRO A 151 -26.03 -18.05 22.64
C PRO A 151 -26.44 -16.63 22.22
N ALA A 152 -25.71 -15.62 22.71
CA ALA A 152 -25.88 -14.24 22.29
C ALA A 152 -25.51 -14.07 20.81
N ASP A 153 -26.09 -13.06 20.17
CA ASP A 153 -25.73 -12.69 18.81
C ASP A 153 -24.21 -12.41 18.71
N PRO A 154 -23.55 -12.86 17.63
CA PRO A 154 -22.12 -12.66 17.47
C PRO A 154 -21.77 -11.18 17.37
N VAL A 155 -20.69 -10.77 18.04
CA VAL A 155 -20.10 -9.45 17.90
C VAL A 155 -18.88 -9.55 17.01
N ILE A 156 -18.79 -8.67 16.01
CA ILE A 156 -17.70 -8.62 15.03
C ILE A 156 -16.80 -7.42 15.31
N PHE A 157 -15.49 -7.62 15.20
CA PHE A 157 -14.48 -6.57 15.37
C PHE A 157 -13.42 -6.66 14.27
N THR A 158 -13.24 -5.57 13.51
CA THR A 158 -12.34 -5.50 12.36
C THR A 158 -11.21 -4.53 12.61
N VAL A 159 -9.99 -5.00 12.30
CA VAL A 159 -8.74 -4.24 12.36
C VAL A 159 -8.01 -4.33 11.03
N TYR A 160 -7.13 -3.36 10.79
CA TYR A 160 -6.23 -3.37 9.64
C TYR A 160 -4.78 -3.29 10.11
N VAL A 161 -3.92 -4.13 9.54
CA VAL A 161 -2.46 -4.11 9.77
C VAL A 161 -1.79 -3.57 8.52
N LEU A 162 -1.10 -2.43 8.63
CA LEU A 162 -0.37 -1.82 7.52
C LEU A 162 0.77 -2.73 7.07
N PRO A 163 0.83 -3.12 5.78
CA PRO A 163 1.94 -3.89 5.24
C PRO A 163 3.27 -3.14 5.33
N ASN A 164 4.36 -3.88 5.51
CA ASN A 164 5.70 -3.31 5.37
C ASN A 164 5.93 -2.82 3.94
N LEU A 165 6.62 -1.69 3.79
CA LEU A 165 6.98 -1.14 2.50
C LEU A 165 8.33 -1.70 2.02
N THR A 166 8.39 -2.04 0.75
CA THR A 166 9.65 -2.21 0.02
C THR A 166 9.86 -0.98 -0.86
N ILE A 167 11.02 -0.34 -0.72
CA ILE A 167 11.39 0.83 -1.52
C ILE A 167 12.54 0.47 -2.43
N ALA A 168 12.41 0.81 -3.71
CA ALA A 168 13.50 0.90 -4.65
C ALA A 168 13.77 2.36 -4.98
N ALA A 169 15.04 2.76 -4.99
CA ALA A 169 15.46 4.08 -5.41
C ALA A 169 16.49 3.94 -6.53
N GLU A 170 16.30 4.64 -7.63
CA GLU A 170 17.15 4.52 -8.82
C GLU A 170 17.43 5.89 -9.44
N VAL A 171 18.60 6.05 -10.04
CA VAL A 171 18.85 7.19 -10.93
C VAL A 171 18.21 6.90 -12.28
N ASP A 172 17.48 7.84 -12.85
CA ASP A 172 16.99 7.76 -14.21
C ASP A 172 18.17 7.86 -15.20
N PRO A 173 18.59 6.73 -15.81
CA PRO A 173 19.80 6.69 -16.62
C PRO A 173 19.65 7.45 -17.95
N ALA A 174 18.40 7.73 -18.37
CA ALA A 174 18.12 8.38 -19.64
C ALA A 174 18.69 9.81 -19.75
N ASN A 175 18.96 10.45 -18.61
CA ASN A 175 19.27 11.89 -18.57
C ASN A 175 20.76 12.20 -18.26
N ASN A 176 21.50 11.32 -17.58
CA ASN A 176 22.94 11.53 -17.32
C ASN A 176 23.69 10.22 -16.98
N PRO A 177 24.27 9.53 -17.97
CA PRO A 177 24.89 8.21 -17.74
C PRO A 177 26.16 8.26 -16.88
N ASN A 178 26.83 9.42 -16.78
CA ASN A 178 28.13 9.55 -16.12
C ASN A 178 28.03 9.99 -14.65
N LEU A 179 26.82 10.37 -14.18
CA LEU A 179 26.57 10.86 -12.81
C LEU A 179 27.58 11.92 -12.33
N THR A 180 28.10 12.72 -13.25
CA THR A 180 29.19 13.67 -12.99
C THR A 180 28.81 15.04 -13.52
N TYR A 181 29.07 16.09 -12.73
CA TYR A 181 28.89 17.48 -13.19
C TYR A 181 29.92 18.44 -12.58
N CYS A 182 30.12 19.57 -13.24
CA CYS A 182 31.03 20.63 -12.80
C CYS A 182 30.32 21.56 -11.80
N ALA A 183 30.90 21.71 -10.60
CA ALA A 183 30.36 22.52 -9.52
C ALA A 183 30.08 23.98 -9.95
N ALA A 184 30.90 24.56 -10.82
CA ALA A 184 30.75 25.95 -11.26
C ALA A 184 29.51 26.22 -12.11
N ASN A 185 28.87 25.18 -12.65
CA ASN A 185 27.63 25.31 -13.42
C ASN A 185 26.38 24.94 -12.59
N GLY A 186 26.57 24.43 -11.37
CA GLY A 186 25.51 23.80 -10.59
C GLY A 186 25.14 22.42 -11.14
N ALA A 187 24.15 21.79 -10.50
CA ALA A 187 23.57 20.56 -10.98
C ALA A 187 22.99 20.74 -12.41
N PRO A 188 23.13 19.73 -13.29
CA PRO A 188 22.63 19.84 -14.64
C PRO A 188 21.09 19.93 -14.63
N THR A 189 20.52 20.67 -15.59
CA THR A 189 19.08 20.91 -15.71
C THR A 189 18.54 20.41 -17.05
N GLY A 190 17.21 20.42 -17.21
CA GLY A 190 16.54 20.03 -18.46
C GLY A 190 16.81 18.56 -18.83
N PRO A 191 17.06 18.24 -20.11
CA PRO A 191 17.31 16.87 -20.56
C PRO A 191 18.55 16.20 -19.95
N LYS A 192 19.43 16.97 -19.28
CA LYS A 192 20.64 16.46 -18.62
C LYS A 192 20.50 16.33 -17.11
N ALA A 193 19.31 16.62 -16.57
CA ALA A 193 19.05 16.60 -15.14
C ALA A 193 19.30 15.20 -14.56
N ILE A 194 19.88 15.15 -13.37
CA ILE A 194 20.02 13.89 -12.63
C ILE A 194 18.75 13.71 -11.80
N ASN A 195 17.87 12.84 -12.27
CA ASN A 195 16.60 12.54 -11.61
C ASN A 195 16.73 11.23 -10.82
N LEU A 196 16.32 11.26 -9.56
CA LEU A 196 16.19 10.09 -8.70
C LEU A 196 14.71 9.73 -8.62
N LYS A 197 14.39 8.46 -8.86
CA LYS A 197 13.03 7.93 -8.77
C LYS A 197 12.91 7.01 -7.57
N SER A 198 11.79 7.10 -6.85
CA SER A 198 11.44 6.16 -5.79
C SER A 198 10.22 5.35 -6.21
N THR A 199 10.32 4.04 -6.11
CA THR A 199 9.18 3.13 -6.28
C THR A 199 8.90 2.46 -4.95
N VAL A 200 7.65 2.53 -4.51
CA VAL A 200 7.20 1.94 -3.25
C VAL A 200 6.17 0.86 -3.54
N THR A 201 6.34 -0.30 -2.92
CA THR A 201 5.42 -1.43 -3.00
C THR A 201 5.20 -2.04 -1.62
N PHE A 202 4.14 -2.82 -1.47
CA PHE A 202 4.02 -3.67 -0.28
C PHE A 202 4.97 -4.86 -0.40
N THR A 203 5.67 -5.16 0.69
CA THR A 203 6.56 -6.32 0.79
C THR A 203 5.78 -7.62 0.65
N THR A 204 4.59 -7.66 1.24
CA THR A 204 3.64 -8.78 1.14
C THR A 204 2.28 -8.20 0.76
N PRO A 205 1.54 -8.83 -0.17
CA PRO A 205 0.16 -8.45 -0.43
C PRO A 205 -0.68 -8.49 0.87
N PRO A 206 -1.48 -7.45 1.17
CA PRO A 206 -2.33 -7.46 2.35
C PRO A 206 -3.36 -8.59 2.27
N ARG A 207 -3.64 -9.23 3.42
CA ARG A 207 -4.77 -10.13 3.62
C ARG A 207 -6.07 -9.40 3.24
N LYS A 208 -6.92 -10.10 2.49
CA LYS A 208 -8.20 -9.59 1.99
C LYS A 208 -9.34 -10.36 2.65
N ILE A 209 -10.47 -9.69 2.82
CA ILE A 209 -11.72 -10.30 3.27
C ILE A 209 -12.82 -9.83 2.32
N THR A 210 -13.62 -10.76 1.82
CA THR A 210 -14.76 -10.46 0.95
C THR A 210 -15.69 -9.44 1.60
N GLY A 211 -16.03 -8.39 0.86
CA GLY A 211 -16.86 -7.28 1.36
C GLY A 211 -16.07 -6.08 1.89
N LEU A 212 -14.78 -6.23 2.19
CA LEU A 212 -13.89 -5.12 2.55
C LEU A 212 -13.11 -4.63 1.33
N LYS A 213 -12.69 -3.35 1.34
CA LYS A 213 -11.89 -2.77 0.25
C LYS A 213 -10.52 -3.43 0.18
N ASP A 214 -10.15 -3.85 -1.02
CA ASP A 214 -8.79 -4.29 -1.36
C ASP A 214 -7.87 -3.07 -1.49
N TYR A 215 -7.09 -2.78 -0.46
CA TYR A 215 -6.17 -1.65 -0.51
C TYR A 215 -4.89 -1.97 -1.29
N ALA A 216 -4.50 -1.01 -2.14
CA ALA A 216 -3.22 -0.93 -2.81
C ALA A 216 -2.35 0.18 -2.20
N ILE A 217 -1.06 0.20 -2.52
CA ILE A 217 -0.14 1.25 -2.04
C ILE A 217 -0.62 2.67 -2.43
N SER A 218 -1.24 2.80 -3.61
CA SER A 218 -1.79 4.06 -4.12
C SER A 218 -2.99 4.58 -3.32
N ASP A 219 -3.60 3.75 -2.48
CA ASP A 219 -4.67 4.19 -1.58
C ASP A 219 -4.12 4.92 -0.36
N PHE A 220 -2.83 4.80 -0.02
CA PHE A 220 -2.24 5.41 1.16
C PHE A 220 -1.41 6.64 0.81
N GLU A 221 -1.58 7.71 1.59
CA GLU A 221 -0.65 8.82 1.54
C GLU A 221 0.67 8.43 2.22
N LEU A 222 1.76 8.73 1.53
CA LEU A 222 3.12 8.46 1.97
C LEU A 222 3.90 9.78 2.02
N LYS A 223 4.74 9.93 3.04
CA LYS A 223 5.66 11.07 3.14
C LYS A 223 7.06 10.61 2.76
N TYR A 224 7.70 11.39 1.89
CA TYR A 224 9.04 11.14 1.38
C TYR A 224 10.02 12.18 1.92
N VAL A 225 11.25 11.76 2.19
CA VAL A 225 12.37 12.65 2.50
C VAL A 225 13.60 12.12 1.79
N TRP A 226 14.09 12.85 0.81
CA TRP A 226 15.38 12.59 0.18
C TRP A 226 16.49 13.24 0.99
N SER A 227 17.57 12.50 1.23
CA SER A 227 18.77 13.00 1.89
C SER A 227 20.00 12.70 1.06
N LYS A 228 20.98 13.61 1.09
CA LYS A 228 22.31 13.41 0.51
C LYS A 228 23.37 13.20 1.59
N GLN A 229 24.40 12.43 1.26
CA GLN A 229 25.53 12.16 2.14
C GLN A 229 26.85 12.18 1.36
N GLU A 230 27.85 12.91 1.86
CA GLU A 230 29.19 12.88 1.28
C GLU A 230 29.89 11.53 1.55
N VAL A 231 30.45 10.93 0.51
CA VAL A 231 31.13 9.62 0.60
C VAL A 231 32.40 9.74 1.42
N GLY A 232 32.60 8.82 2.36
CA GLY A 232 33.77 8.82 3.24
C GLY A 232 33.67 9.79 4.44
N VAL A 233 32.58 10.56 4.54
CA VAL A 233 32.30 11.43 5.70
C VAL A 233 31.19 10.78 6.55
N PRO A 234 31.52 10.28 7.75
CA PRO A 234 30.50 9.77 8.66
C PRO A 234 29.56 10.90 9.11
N ALA A 235 28.27 10.58 9.23
CA ALA A 235 27.26 11.33 9.98
C ALA A 235 26.66 12.65 9.42
N SER A 236 27.04 13.15 8.24
CA SER A 236 26.34 14.33 7.66
C SER A 236 25.35 13.92 6.56
N LYS A 237 24.15 13.48 6.95
CA LYS A 237 22.99 13.45 6.04
C LYS A 237 22.32 14.81 6.05
N THR A 238 22.01 15.34 4.88
CA THR A 238 21.25 16.57 4.72
C THR A 238 20.00 16.28 3.91
N ASP A 239 18.84 16.70 4.40
CA ASP A 239 17.59 16.57 3.66
C ASP A 239 17.56 17.57 2.50
N VAL A 240 17.13 17.10 1.33
CA VAL A 240 17.21 17.83 0.06
C VAL A 240 15.89 17.88 -0.72
N GLY A 241 14.91 17.05 -0.38
CA GLY A 241 13.61 17.03 -1.07
C GLY A 241 12.55 16.20 -0.36
N THR A 242 11.28 16.40 -0.73
CA THR A 242 10.11 15.78 -0.07
C THR A 242 9.13 15.09 -1.03
N GLY A 243 9.48 14.92 -2.30
CA GLY A 243 8.68 14.21 -3.30
C GLY A 243 9.00 12.71 -3.38
N ALA A 244 8.13 11.95 -4.03
CA ALA A 244 8.44 10.56 -4.41
C ALA A 244 9.70 10.51 -5.26
N ASP A 245 9.77 11.38 -6.27
CA ASP A 245 10.96 11.61 -7.08
C ASP A 245 11.71 12.86 -6.60
N TYR A 246 13.00 12.92 -6.92
CA TYR A 246 13.86 14.06 -6.62
C TYR A 246 14.82 14.37 -7.77
N THR A 247 14.82 15.64 -8.20
CA THR A 247 15.83 16.15 -9.12
C THR A 247 16.93 16.84 -8.33
N ILE A 248 18.19 16.50 -8.62
CA ILE A 248 19.38 17.14 -8.05
C ILE A 248 19.42 18.61 -8.51
N VAL A 249 19.49 19.56 -7.56
CA VAL A 249 19.34 21.01 -7.79
C VAL A 249 20.43 21.86 -7.12
N GLU A 250 21.58 21.25 -6.85
CA GLU A 250 22.72 21.91 -6.21
C GLU A 250 23.12 23.19 -6.95
N PRO A 251 23.25 24.34 -6.25
CA PRO A 251 23.61 25.59 -6.89
C PRO A 251 25.05 25.59 -7.40
N ALA A 252 25.35 26.50 -8.31
CA ALA A 252 26.71 26.73 -8.78
C ALA A 252 27.65 27.19 -7.65
N VAL A 253 28.85 26.60 -7.60
CA VAL A 253 29.92 26.96 -6.66
C VAL A 253 31.13 27.45 -7.45
N SER A 254 31.47 28.73 -7.29
CA SER A 254 32.52 29.41 -8.08
C SER A 254 33.93 29.25 -7.51
N THR A 255 34.06 28.82 -6.25
CA THR A 255 35.36 28.66 -5.60
C THR A 255 36.04 27.38 -6.06
N PRO A 256 37.37 27.41 -6.26
CA PRO A 256 38.15 26.18 -6.37
C PRO A 256 37.88 25.29 -5.16
N GLY A 257 37.83 23.99 -5.38
CA GLY A 257 37.54 23.02 -4.34
C GLY A 257 38.17 21.68 -4.64
N THR A 258 37.84 20.69 -3.83
CA THR A 258 38.14 19.28 -4.10
C THR A 258 36.96 18.62 -4.80
N GLU A 259 37.23 17.54 -5.53
CA GLU A 259 36.17 16.64 -5.97
C GLU A 259 35.35 16.16 -4.76
N LYS A 260 34.03 16.14 -4.92
CA LYS A 260 33.11 15.60 -3.93
C LYS A 260 32.29 14.48 -4.53
N LYS A 261 31.95 13.49 -3.71
CA LYS A 261 31.13 12.34 -4.09
C LYS A 261 29.98 12.22 -3.13
N TYR A 262 28.77 12.02 -3.66
CA TYR A 262 27.56 11.93 -2.85
C TYR A 262 26.75 10.68 -3.15
N ASN A 263 26.26 10.05 -2.09
CA ASN A 263 25.18 9.09 -2.13
C ASN A 263 23.88 9.80 -1.79
N TYR A 264 22.78 9.35 -2.40
CA TYR A 264 21.43 9.82 -2.09
C TYR A 264 20.59 8.66 -1.57
N SER A 265 19.75 8.94 -0.58
CA SER A 265 18.81 7.96 -0.03
C SER A 265 17.45 8.62 0.18
N VAL A 266 16.38 7.85 -0.02
CA VAL A 266 15.02 8.27 0.30
C VAL A 266 14.56 7.54 1.55
N LYS A 267 13.87 8.27 2.42
CA LYS A 267 13.07 7.75 3.51
C LYS A 267 11.59 7.90 3.15
N VAL A 268 10.81 6.85 3.39
CA VAL A 268 9.35 6.85 3.20
C VAL A 268 8.67 6.39 4.49
N VAL A 269 7.58 7.07 4.86
CA VAL A 269 6.73 6.70 5.99
C VAL A 269 5.24 6.79 5.60
N TYR A 270 4.41 5.97 6.24
CA TYR A 270 2.96 6.15 6.20
C TYR A 270 2.56 7.45 6.92
N THR A 271 1.62 8.21 6.35
CA THR A 271 1.04 9.38 7.05
C THR A 271 -0.10 8.98 7.99
N VAL A 272 -0.84 7.92 7.63
CA VAL A 272 -2.02 7.44 8.38
C VAL A 272 -1.70 6.93 9.79
N LYS A 273 -0.47 6.44 10.01
CA LYS A 273 0.02 5.94 11.30
C LYS A 273 1.54 5.96 11.31
N ALA A 274 2.12 6.33 12.45
CA ALA A 274 3.57 6.24 12.67
C ALA A 274 4.00 4.78 12.78
N CYS A 275 4.61 4.25 11.73
CA CYS A 275 5.28 2.96 11.69
C CYS A 275 6.79 3.14 11.58
N SER A 276 7.54 2.04 11.51
CA SER A 276 8.97 2.07 11.20
C SER A 276 9.30 2.87 9.93
N ASP A 277 10.45 3.55 9.94
CA ASP A 277 10.98 4.27 8.78
C ASP A 277 11.47 3.27 7.73
N TYR A 278 11.05 3.44 6.47
CA TYR A 278 11.54 2.64 5.34
C TYR A 278 12.55 3.47 4.56
N THR A 279 13.71 2.89 4.21
CA THR A 279 14.75 3.64 3.49
C THR A 279 15.33 2.85 2.32
N ALA A 280 15.77 3.57 1.29
CA ALA A 280 16.53 3.01 0.18
C ALA A 280 17.61 3.99 -0.30
N THR A 281 18.77 3.46 -0.67
CA THR A 281 19.84 4.22 -1.34
C THR A 281 19.61 4.17 -2.85
N ALA A 282 19.70 5.31 -3.52
CA ALA A 282 19.58 5.38 -4.98
C ALA A 282 20.65 4.51 -5.65
N GLN A 283 20.23 3.69 -6.61
CA GLN A 283 21.09 2.77 -7.36
C GLN A 283 21.28 3.25 -8.81
N SER A 284 22.40 2.87 -9.41
CA SER A 284 22.67 2.96 -10.85
C SER A 284 23.36 1.67 -11.28
N GLY A 285 22.77 0.93 -12.23
CA GLY A 285 23.30 -0.37 -12.66
C GLY A 285 23.41 -1.41 -11.53
N GLY A 286 22.51 -1.35 -10.53
CA GLY A 286 22.49 -2.26 -9.38
C GLY A 286 23.56 -1.99 -8.31
N GLN A 287 24.29 -0.88 -8.40
CA GLN A 287 25.24 -0.42 -7.39
C GLN A 287 24.81 0.95 -6.82
N PRO A 288 25.20 1.30 -5.59
CA PRO A 288 24.90 2.62 -5.04
C PRO A 288 25.37 3.72 -6.00
N ALA A 289 24.45 4.60 -6.37
CA ALA A 289 24.73 5.69 -7.27
C ALA A 289 25.62 6.73 -6.56
N VAL A 290 26.80 6.96 -7.13
CA VAL A 290 27.73 7.97 -6.66
C VAL A 290 27.72 9.15 -7.62
N ILE A 291 27.15 10.26 -7.19
CA ILE A 291 27.19 11.50 -7.95
C ILE A 291 28.50 12.23 -7.66
N THR A 292 29.29 12.44 -8.71
CA THR A 292 30.60 13.10 -8.64
C THR A 292 30.47 14.57 -9.03
N VAL A 293 30.94 15.44 -8.15
CA VAL A 293 30.93 16.89 -8.33
C VAL A 293 32.35 17.37 -8.46
N THR A 294 32.74 17.75 -9.68
CA THR A 294 34.11 18.19 -9.97
C THR A 294 34.23 19.71 -9.80
N PRO A 295 35.22 20.21 -9.06
CA PRO A 295 35.47 21.65 -8.94
C PRO A 295 35.90 22.24 -10.29
N LYS A 296 35.71 23.55 -10.47
CA LYS A 296 36.30 24.26 -11.61
C LYS A 296 37.82 24.38 -11.41
N PRO A 297 38.64 23.97 -12.39
CA PRO A 297 40.08 24.21 -12.33
C PRO A 297 40.41 25.70 -12.21
N GLY A 298 41.50 26.02 -11.51
CA GLY A 298 42.05 27.37 -11.47
C GLY A 298 42.50 27.85 -12.86
N GLN A 299 42.63 29.17 -13.03
CA GLN A 299 43.20 29.72 -14.26
C GLN A 299 44.68 29.36 -14.36
N PRO A 300 45.20 29.03 -15.56
CA PRO A 300 46.63 28.83 -15.75
C PRO A 300 47.39 30.16 -15.50
N VAL A 301 48.59 30.07 -14.91
CA VAL A 301 49.49 31.22 -14.74
C VAL A 301 50.60 31.12 -15.79
N ILE A 302 50.80 32.19 -16.56
CA ILE A 302 51.89 32.31 -17.52
C ILE A 302 52.99 33.16 -16.88
N THR A 303 54.19 32.60 -16.75
CA THR A 303 55.39 33.31 -16.28
C THR A 303 56.46 33.28 -17.38
N ILE A 304 57.17 34.39 -17.56
CA ILE A 304 58.35 34.47 -18.44
C ILE A 304 59.53 33.80 -17.70
N GLN A 305 60.29 32.96 -18.41
CA GLN A 305 61.60 32.43 -17.97
C GLN A 305 62.73 33.11 -18.74
#